data_AF-A0A0Q4L5I6-F1
#
_entry.id   AF-A0A0Q4L5I6-F1
#
_cell.length_a   1.000
_cell.length_b   1.000
_cell.length_c   1.000
_cell.angle_alpha   90.00
_cell.angle_beta   90.00
_cell.angle_gamma   90.00
#
_symmetry.space_group_name_H-M   'P 1'
#
loop_
_entity.id
_entity.type
_entity.pdbx_description
1 polymer ?
#
loop_
_entity_poly.entity_id
_entity_poly.type
_entity_poly.pdbx_seq_one_letter_code
_entity_poly.pdbx_strand_id
1 'polypeptide(L)'
;MTQSKSKETLYPTFFVQFVIANLVAVYVFIEGQSKPLWDVLTDPNTYIAIIFSIAIAFALMMYIHCFTLLLDHKIPLENGFNKRLAFQLLVCALVPVHIDLAIVKVYMWLFNVDFEASRYTTSEFPLAKILIYLMNGWYMNIQIQNLKNKTASVPDD
;
A
#
# COMPACT_ATOMS: atom_id res chain seq x y z
N MET A 1 22.91 20.52 -29.82
CA MET A 1 22.46 19.31 -29.11
C MET A 1 21.53 19.74 -27.99
N THR A 2 20.23 19.78 -28.26
CA THR A 2 19.20 20.11 -27.28
C THR A 2 18.88 18.83 -26.51
N GLN A 3 19.30 18.73 -25.24
CA GLN A 3 18.90 17.61 -24.40
C GLN A 3 17.38 17.67 -24.22
N SER A 4 16.69 16.70 -24.81
CA SER A 4 15.26 16.45 -24.56
C SER A 4 15.10 16.19 -23.07
N LYS A 5 14.44 17.13 -22.37
CA LYS A 5 14.12 17.01 -20.95
C LYS A 5 13.06 15.92 -20.83
N SER A 6 13.49 14.67 -20.62
CA SER A 6 12.58 13.53 -20.43
C SER A 6 11.62 13.88 -19.30
N LYS A 7 10.30 13.84 -19.56
CA LYS A 7 9.28 13.99 -18.51
C LYS A 7 9.58 12.98 -17.41
N GLU A 8 9.98 13.47 -16.24
CA GLU A 8 10.16 12.63 -15.06
C GLU A 8 8.83 11.96 -14.72
N THR A 9 8.85 10.64 -14.57
CA THR A 9 7.71 9.87 -14.11
C THR A 9 7.37 10.29 -12.69
N LEU A 10 6.20 10.90 -12.50
CA LEU A 10 5.74 11.41 -11.21
C LEU A 10 5.15 10.26 -10.38
N TYR A 11 6.01 9.58 -9.62
CA TYR A 11 5.58 8.70 -8.53
C TYR A 11 5.17 9.54 -7.31
N PRO A 12 4.26 9.05 -6.45
CA PRO A 12 3.90 9.76 -5.23
C PRO A 12 5.14 9.96 -4.35
N THR A 13 5.32 11.18 -3.87
CA THR A 13 6.45 11.51 -2.99
C THR A 13 6.27 10.84 -1.63
N PHE A 14 7.36 10.73 -0.87
CA PHE A 14 7.34 10.21 0.51
C PHE A 14 6.27 10.90 1.37
N PHE A 15 6.12 12.22 1.26
CA PHE A 15 5.11 12.97 2.01
C PHE A 15 3.68 12.56 1.64
N VAL A 16 3.39 12.42 0.34
CA VAL A 16 2.08 11.94 -0.13
C VAL A 16 1.80 10.54 0.39
N GLN A 17 2.79 9.64 0.33
CA GLN A 17 2.67 8.29 0.88
C GLN A 17 2.39 8.31 2.38
N PHE A 18 3.08 9.15 3.14
CA PHE A 18 2.86 9.30 4.57
C PHE A 18 1.44 9.78 4.87
N VAL A 19 0.95 10.82 4.18
CA VAL A 19 -0.42 11.32 4.38
C VAL A 19 -1.46 10.24 4.07
N ILE A 20 -1.33 9.53 2.94
CA ILE A 20 -2.27 8.45 2.57
C ILE A 20 -2.22 7.32 3.60
N ALA A 21 -1.03 6.93 4.06
CA ALA A 21 -0.88 5.88 5.08
C ALA A 21 -1.60 6.24 6.39
N ASN A 22 -1.50 7.49 6.82
CA ASN A 22 -2.21 7.97 8.01
C ASN A 22 -3.73 7.90 7.82
N LEU A 23 -4.24 8.40 6.69
CA LEU A 23 -5.68 8.35 6.40
C LEU A 23 -6.21 6.91 6.34
N VAL A 24 -5.46 6.02 5.67
CA VAL A 24 -5.78 4.59 5.57
C VAL A 24 -5.79 3.93 6.95
N ALA A 25 -4.76 4.13 7.76
CA ALA A 25 -4.66 3.53 9.07
C ALA A 25 -5.80 3.98 10.00
N VAL A 26 -6.11 5.28 10.01
CA VAL A 26 -7.20 5.83 10.80
C VAL A 26 -8.55 5.29 10.31
N TYR A 27 -8.77 5.22 9.00
CA TYR A 27 -10.01 4.68 8.42
C TYR A 27 -10.21 3.20 8.78
N VAL A 28 -9.19 2.36 8.56
CA VAL A 28 -9.25 0.92 8.89
C VAL A 28 -9.48 0.72 10.38
N PHE A 29 -8.79 1.50 11.22
CA PHE A 29 -8.95 1.42 12.67
C PHE A 29 -10.38 1.77 13.10
N ILE A 30 -10.92 2.88 12.59
CA ILE A 30 -12.27 3.36 12.93
C ILE A 30 -13.33 2.34 12.50
N GLU A 31 -13.30 1.87 11.25
CA GLU A 31 -14.28 0.91 10.75
C GLU A 31 -14.15 -0.49 11.38
N GLY A 32 -12.97 -0.81 11.93
CA GLY A 32 -12.74 -2.02 12.72
C GLY A 32 -13.46 -2.04 14.07
N GLN A 33 -13.80 -0.87 14.62
CA GLN A 33 -14.40 -0.78 15.96
C GLN A 33 -15.91 -1.02 15.94
N SER A 34 -16.37 -1.89 16.84
CA SER A 34 -17.81 -2.05 17.11
C SER A 34 -18.38 -1.01 18.07
N LYS A 35 -17.51 -0.34 18.82
CA LYS A 35 -17.89 0.63 19.86
C LYS A 35 -18.17 2.00 19.23
N PRO A 36 -19.03 2.83 19.86
CA PRO A 36 -19.18 4.23 19.48
C PRO A 36 -17.83 4.95 19.48
N LEU A 37 -17.62 5.85 18.51
CA LEU A 37 -16.36 6.58 18.34
C LEU A 37 -15.91 7.31 19.61
N TRP A 38 -16.86 7.84 20.39
CA TRP A 38 -16.55 8.54 21.65
C TRP A 38 -15.94 7.64 22.71
N ASP A 39 -16.40 6.39 22.81
CA ASP A 39 -15.85 5.41 23.76
C ASP A 39 -14.47 4.94 23.32
N VAL A 40 -14.25 4.85 21.99
CA VAL A 40 -12.96 4.49 21.42
C VAL A 40 -11.93 5.58 21.67
N LEU A 41 -12.29 6.85 21.49
CA LEU A 41 -11.37 7.98 21.65
C LEU A 41 -10.99 8.26 23.12
N THR A 42 -11.76 7.76 24.09
CA THR A 42 -11.44 7.94 25.52
C THR A 42 -10.54 6.83 26.08
N ASP A 43 -10.37 5.71 25.37
CA ASP A 43 -9.48 4.62 25.78
C ASP A 43 -8.01 4.97 25.42
N PRO A 44 -7.09 5.05 26.39
CA PRO A 44 -5.69 5.32 26.11
C PRO A 44 -5.03 4.26 25.20
N ASN A 45 -5.52 3.02 25.21
CA ASN A 45 -4.98 1.95 24.36
C ASN A 45 -5.29 2.17 22.87
N THR A 46 -6.35 2.92 22.57
CA THR A 46 -6.70 3.32 21.20
C THR A 46 -5.56 4.07 20.52
N TYR A 47 -4.92 5.00 21.24
CA TYR A 47 -3.84 5.80 20.64
C TYR A 47 -2.62 4.94 20.30
N ILE A 48 -2.30 3.95 21.14
CA ILE A 48 -1.22 2.99 20.88
C ILE A 48 -1.56 2.16 19.63
N ALA A 49 -2.80 1.66 19.53
CA ALA A 49 -3.27 0.90 18.38
C ALA A 49 -3.23 1.74 17.09
N ILE A 50 -3.68 2.99 17.12
CA ILE A 50 -3.64 3.89 15.95
C ILE A 50 -2.20 4.16 15.50
N ILE A 51 -1.29 4.47 16.42
CA ILE A 51 0.13 4.70 16.09
C ILE A 51 0.74 3.45 15.45
N PHE A 52 0.44 2.28 15.99
CA PHE A 52 0.90 1.01 15.46
C PHE A 52 0.32 0.73 14.06
N SER A 53 -0.97 0.96 13.85
CA SER A 53 -1.63 0.85 12.55
C SER A 53 -1.04 1.81 11.51
N ILE A 54 -0.72 3.04 11.89
CA ILE A 54 -0.04 4.01 11.01
C ILE A 54 1.33 3.50 10.61
N ALA A 55 2.11 3.00 11.57
CA ALA A 55 3.44 2.45 11.31
C ALA A 55 3.38 1.26 10.34
N ILE A 56 2.43 0.35 10.52
CA ILE A 56 2.21 -0.79 9.60
C ILE A 56 1.81 -0.29 8.21
N ALA A 57 0.76 0.53 8.12
CA ALA A 57 0.26 1.03 6.83
C ALA A 57 1.35 1.76 6.05
N PHE A 58 2.15 2.56 6.74
CA PHE A 58 3.27 3.26 6.14
C PHE A 58 4.39 2.31 5.69
N ALA A 59 4.77 1.34 6.51
CA ALA A 59 5.77 0.33 6.16
C ALA A 59 5.34 -0.51 4.95
N LEU A 60 4.08 -0.95 4.89
CA LEU A 60 3.53 -1.68 3.75
C LEU A 60 3.49 -0.82 2.49
N MET A 61 3.12 0.46 2.61
CA MET A 61 3.12 1.38 1.47
C MET A 61 4.52 1.62 0.92
N MET A 62 5.51 1.85 1.80
CA MET A 62 6.91 1.97 1.43
C MET A 62 7.43 0.69 0.78
N TYR A 63 7.06 -0.48 1.30
CA TYR A 63 7.38 -1.76 0.70
C TYR A 63 6.84 -1.83 -0.74
N ILE A 64 5.55 -1.57 -0.95
CA ILE A 64 4.91 -1.62 -2.27
C ILE A 64 5.59 -0.63 -3.21
N HIS A 65 5.89 0.58 -2.75
CA HIS A 65 6.59 1.61 -3.52
C HIS A 65 7.97 1.12 -3.98
N CYS A 66 8.81 0.66 -3.05
CA CYS A 66 10.17 0.20 -3.33
C CYS A 66 10.19 -0.97 -4.33
N PHE A 67 9.34 -1.98 -4.11
CA PHE A 67 9.26 -3.12 -5.01
C PHE A 67 8.67 -2.77 -6.37
N THR A 68 7.74 -1.82 -6.42
CA THR A 68 7.23 -1.29 -7.69
C THR A 68 8.33 -0.62 -8.51
N LEU A 69 9.15 0.24 -7.88
CA LEU A 69 10.31 0.86 -8.54
C LEU A 69 11.35 -0.18 -8.98
N LEU A 70 11.58 -1.21 -8.17
CA LEU A 70 12.46 -2.32 -8.53
C LEU A 70 11.94 -3.09 -9.75
N LEU A 71 10.64 -3.38 -9.80
CA LEU A 71 10.00 -4.03 -10.95
C LEU A 71 10.02 -3.14 -12.18
N ASP A 72 9.88 -1.82 -12.02
CA ASP A 72 10.02 -0.86 -13.12
C ASP A 72 11.41 -0.93 -13.77
N HIS A 73 12.45 -1.10 -12.97
CA HIS A 73 13.81 -1.26 -13.47
C HIS A 73 14.09 -2.64 -14.07
N LYS A 74 13.59 -3.73 -13.44
CA LYS A 74 13.90 -5.11 -13.84
C LYS A 74 13.01 -5.64 -14.96
N ILE A 75 11.74 -5.26 -14.97
CA ILE A 75 10.73 -5.73 -15.92
C ILE A 75 9.95 -4.51 -16.42
N PRO A 76 10.51 -3.75 -17.38
CA PRO A 76 9.79 -2.64 -18.00
C PRO A 76 8.46 -3.12 -18.59
N LEU A 77 7.42 -2.29 -18.50
CA LEU A 77 6.08 -2.63 -18.98
C LEU A 77 6.09 -3.00 -20.49
N GLU A 78 6.97 -2.34 -21.25
CA GLU A 78 7.22 -2.57 -22.69
C GLU A 78 7.67 -4.00 -23.01
N ASN A 79 8.41 -4.64 -22.10
CA ASN A 79 9.05 -5.93 -22.35
C ASN A 79 8.19 -7.14 -21.95
N GLY A 80 7.03 -6.92 -21.31
CA GLY A 80 6.15 -8.03 -20.93
C GLY A 80 5.17 -7.69 -19.82
N PHE A 81 4.02 -7.14 -20.20
CA PHE A 81 2.90 -6.82 -19.31
C PHE A 81 2.52 -8.00 -18.39
N ASN A 82 2.39 -9.21 -18.95
CA ASN A 82 1.95 -10.39 -18.19
C ASN A 82 2.93 -10.79 -17.08
N LYS A 83 4.24 -10.78 -17.38
CA LYS A 83 5.28 -11.08 -16.39
C LYS A 83 5.25 -10.06 -15.28
N ARG A 84 5.17 -8.78 -15.64
CA ARG A 84 5.11 -7.70 -14.67
C ARG A 84 3.86 -7.76 -13.79
N LEU A 85 2.70 -8.00 -14.37
CA LEU A 85 1.45 -8.16 -13.63
C LEU A 85 1.55 -9.32 -12.63
N ALA A 86 2.11 -10.47 -13.06
CA ALA A 86 2.34 -11.60 -12.16
C ALA A 86 3.26 -11.23 -11.00
N PHE A 87 4.39 -10.58 -11.25
CA PHE A 87 5.30 -10.14 -10.18
C PHE A 87 4.68 -9.07 -9.28
N GLN A 88 3.91 -8.13 -9.81
CA GLN A 88 3.20 -7.14 -9.01
C GLN A 88 2.18 -7.81 -8.07
N LEU A 89 1.41 -8.77 -8.57
CA LEU A 89 0.45 -9.51 -7.75
C LEU A 89 1.16 -10.37 -6.68
N LEU A 90 2.19 -11.11 -7.05
CA LEU A 90 2.89 -11.99 -6.12
C LEU A 90 3.68 -11.19 -5.07
N VAL A 91 4.49 -10.21 -5.49
CA VAL A 91 5.45 -9.53 -4.63
C VAL A 91 4.87 -8.28 -4.00
N CYS A 92 4.09 -7.48 -4.73
CA CYS A 92 3.58 -6.21 -4.23
C CYS A 92 2.16 -6.32 -3.64
N ALA A 93 1.44 -7.43 -3.87
CA ALA A 93 0.13 -7.63 -3.25
C ALA A 93 0.12 -8.79 -2.23
N LEU A 94 0.45 -10.02 -2.64
CA LEU A 94 0.35 -11.18 -1.74
C LEU A 94 1.35 -11.09 -0.58
N VAL A 95 2.61 -10.73 -0.82
CA VAL A 95 3.61 -10.64 0.25
C VAL A 95 3.22 -9.59 1.30
N PRO A 96 2.87 -8.34 0.95
CA PRO A 96 2.37 -7.35 1.92
C PRO A 96 1.18 -7.83 2.76
N VAL A 97 0.23 -8.53 2.14
CA VAL A 97 -0.93 -9.09 2.86
C VAL A 97 -0.50 -10.12 3.92
N HIS A 98 0.49 -10.96 3.62
CA HIS A 98 0.99 -11.94 4.58
C HIS A 98 1.85 -11.29 5.66
N ILE A 99 2.64 -10.26 5.30
CA ILE A 99 3.41 -9.46 6.25
C ILE A 99 2.48 -8.75 7.23
N ASP A 100 1.42 -8.10 6.74
CA ASP A 100 0.41 -7.43 7.55
C ASP A 100 -0.20 -8.39 8.60
N LEU A 101 -0.69 -9.54 8.12
CA LEU A 101 -1.25 -10.59 8.96
C LEU A 101 -0.25 -11.10 10.01
N ALA A 102 1.02 -11.29 9.62
CA ALA A 102 2.06 -11.76 10.52
C ALA A 102 2.39 -10.73 11.60
N ILE A 103 2.52 -9.44 11.24
CA ILE A 103 2.79 -8.36 12.19
C ILE A 103 1.66 -8.24 13.20
N VAL A 104 0.40 -8.28 12.75
CA VAL A 104 -0.75 -8.17 13.66
C VAL A 104 -0.86 -9.38 14.58
N LYS A 105 -0.57 -10.59 14.11
CA LYS A 105 -0.48 -11.78 14.98
C LYS A 105 0.58 -11.63 16.07
N VAL A 106 1.77 -11.14 15.70
CA VAL A 106 2.85 -10.87 16.67
C VAL A 106 2.44 -9.79 17.66
N TYR A 107 1.80 -8.71 17.21
CA TYR A 107 1.25 -7.66 18.07
C TYR A 107 0.26 -8.23 19.08
N MET A 108 -0.77 -8.97 18.63
CA MET A 108 -1.77 -9.53 19.54
C MET A 108 -1.16 -10.52 20.54
N TRP A 109 -0.20 -11.32 20.10
CA TRP A 109 0.56 -12.21 20.98
C TRP A 109 1.33 -11.43 22.07
N LEU A 110 2.01 -10.33 21.72
CA LEU A 110 2.74 -9.49 22.68
C LEU A 110 1.84 -8.85 23.74
N PHE A 111 0.60 -8.54 23.39
CA PHE A 111 -0.38 -7.92 24.30
C PHE A 111 -1.31 -8.93 24.97
N ASN A 112 -1.08 -10.25 24.81
CA ASN A 112 -1.94 -11.32 25.31
C ASN A 112 -3.41 -11.17 24.86
N VAL A 113 -3.63 -10.64 23.66
CA VAL A 113 -4.95 -10.53 23.03
C VAL A 113 -5.17 -11.77 22.15
N ASP A 114 -6.35 -12.39 22.27
CA ASP A 114 -6.72 -13.53 21.44
C ASP A 114 -7.01 -13.06 20.00
N PHE A 115 -6.19 -13.55 19.06
CA PHE A 115 -6.30 -13.21 17.64
C PHE A 115 -7.61 -13.70 17.00
N GLU A 116 -8.12 -14.87 17.40
CA GLU A 116 -9.36 -15.43 16.85
C GLU A 116 -10.59 -14.74 17.45
N ALA A 117 -10.50 -14.32 18.71
CA ALA A 117 -11.53 -13.50 19.34
C ALA A 117 -11.52 -12.05 18.82
N SER A 118 -10.38 -11.59 18.29
CA SER A 118 -10.28 -10.28 17.67
C SER A 118 -11.11 -10.24 16.39
N ARG A 119 -11.81 -9.12 16.15
CA ARG A 119 -12.54 -8.92 14.88
C ARG A 119 -11.61 -8.59 13.70
N TYR A 120 -10.29 -8.70 13.88
CA TYR A 120 -9.31 -8.32 12.88
C TYR A 120 -9.50 -9.10 11.58
N THR A 121 -9.62 -10.44 11.65
CA THR A 121 -9.74 -11.28 10.44
C THR A 121 -11.02 -11.03 9.65
N THR A 122 -12.09 -10.59 10.32
CA THR A 122 -13.43 -10.42 9.73
C THR A 122 -13.73 -8.99 9.30
N SER A 123 -13.10 -7.99 9.94
CA SER A 123 -13.37 -6.57 9.70
C SER A 123 -12.15 -5.81 9.17
N GLU A 124 -11.05 -5.76 9.94
CA GLU A 124 -9.89 -4.93 9.61
C GLU A 124 -9.06 -5.49 8.45
N PHE A 125 -8.80 -6.80 8.45
CA PHE A 125 -7.96 -7.47 7.46
C PHE A 125 -8.54 -7.43 6.03
N PRO A 126 -9.85 -7.65 5.80
CA PRO A 126 -10.46 -7.40 4.48
C PRO A 126 -10.25 -5.98 3.97
N LEU A 127 -10.39 -4.96 4.83
CA LEU A 127 -10.17 -3.56 4.46
C LEU A 127 -8.70 -3.30 4.12
N ALA A 128 -7.76 -3.78 4.95
CA ALA A 128 -6.33 -3.67 4.69
C ALA A 128 -5.93 -4.32 3.34
N LYS A 129 -6.46 -5.51 3.04
CA LYS A 129 -6.27 -6.19 1.75
C LYS A 129 -6.76 -5.35 0.57
N ILE A 130 -7.97 -4.80 0.67
CA ILE A 130 -8.54 -3.96 -0.40
C ILE A 130 -7.63 -2.74 -0.64
N LEU A 131 -7.15 -2.10 0.42
CA LEU A 131 -6.27 -0.93 0.31
C LEU A 131 -4.91 -1.28 -0.31
N ILE A 132 -4.35 -2.44 0.02
CA ILE A 132 -3.15 -2.97 -0.66
C ILE A 132 -3.41 -3.17 -2.15
N TYR A 133 -4.54 -3.77 -2.53
CA TYR A 133 -4.89 -3.98 -3.93
C TYR A 133 -5.14 -2.66 -4.68
N LEU A 134 -5.82 -1.69 -4.04
CA LEU A 134 -6.06 -0.36 -4.60
C LEU A 134 -4.74 0.39 -4.81
N MET A 135 -3.82 0.33 -3.86
CA MET A 135 -2.48 0.92 -4.01
C MET A 135 -1.74 0.31 -5.21
N ASN A 136 -1.74 -1.01 -5.34
CA ASN A 136 -1.16 -1.69 -6.50
C ASN A 136 -1.81 -1.28 -7.82
N GLY A 137 -3.15 -1.15 -7.84
CA GLY A 137 -3.89 -0.66 -8.99
C GLY A 137 -3.53 0.78 -9.35
N TRP A 138 -3.35 1.64 -8.36
CA TRP A 138 -2.92 3.03 -8.57
C TRP A 138 -1.53 3.11 -9.19
N TYR A 139 -0.55 2.36 -8.67
CA TYR A 139 0.78 2.26 -9.27
C TYR A 139 0.74 1.74 -10.71
N MET A 140 -0.05 0.70 -10.98
CA MET A 140 -0.20 0.16 -12.33
C MET A 140 -0.79 1.22 -13.29
N ASN A 141 -1.75 2.02 -12.80
CA ASN A 141 -2.34 3.10 -13.58
C ASN A 141 -1.31 4.19 -13.94
N ILE A 142 -0.50 4.62 -12.97
CA ILE A 142 0.61 5.58 -13.20
C ILE A 142 1.55 5.05 -14.29
N GLN A 143 1.92 3.77 -14.22
CA GLN A 143 2.83 3.14 -15.17
C GLN A 143 2.24 3.07 -16.59
N ILE A 144 0.95 2.75 -16.73
CA ILE A 144 0.26 2.77 -18.02
C ILE A 144 0.23 4.19 -18.61
N GLN A 145 -0.01 5.21 -17.79
CA GLN A 145 0.03 6.61 -18.25
C GLN A 145 1.44 7.00 -18.72
N ASN A 146 2.47 6.60 -17.97
CA ASN A 146 3.87 6.85 -18.34
C ASN A 146 4.22 6.21 -19.69
N LEU A 147 3.76 4.98 -19.93
CA LEU A 147 3.95 4.31 -21.21
C LEU A 147 3.28 5.07 -22.36
N LYS A 148 2.00 5.46 -22.20
CA LYS A 148 1.26 6.23 -23.22
C LYS A 148 1.96 7.55 -23.56
N ASN A 149 2.46 8.26 -22.55
CA ASN A 149 3.17 9.52 -22.73
C ASN A 149 4.50 9.35 -23.49
N LYS A 150 5.19 8.23 -23.29
CA LYS A 150 6.43 7.91 -24.01
C LYS A 150 6.16 7.62 -25.49
N THR A 151 5.14 6.80 -25.80
CA THR A 151 4.76 6.49 -27.19
C THR A 151 4.32 7.72 -27.96
N ALA A 152 3.58 8.64 -27.35
CA ALA A 152 3.12 9.88 -27.99
C ALA A 152 4.23 10.90 -28.30
N SER A 153 5.45 10.68 -27.78
CA SER A 153 6.59 11.60 -27.97
C SER A 153 7.55 11.19 -29.09
N VAL A 154 7.33 10.03 -29.71
CA VAL A 154 8.13 9.54 -30.85
C VAL A 154 7.53 10.15 -32.13
N PRO A 155 8.25 11.00 -32.89
CA PRO A 155 7.76 11.53 -34.15
C PRO A 155 7.54 10.40 -35.17
N ASP A 156 6.51 10.52 -36.00
CA ASP A 156 6.32 9.67 -37.18
C ASP A 156 7.39 10.08 -38.22
N ASP A 157 8.55 9.40 -38.18
CA ASP A 157 9.63 9.53 -39.16
C ASP A 157 9.27 8.90 -40.52
#